data_AF-A0A527Z623-F1
#
_entry.id   AF-A0A527Z623-F1
#
_cell.length_a   1.000
_cell.length_b   1.000
_cell.length_c   1.000
_cell.angle_alpha   90.00
_cell.angle_beta   90.00
_cell.angle_gamma   90.00
#
_symmetry.space_group_name_H-M   'P 1'
#
loop_
_entity.id
_entity.type
_entity.pdbx_description
1 polymer ?
#
loop_
_entity_poly.entity_id
_entity_poly.type
_entity_poly.pdbx_seq_one_letter_code
_entity_poly.pdbx_strand_id
1 'polypeptide(L)'
;PDARHVEVVNEVFDLFAALDATDEQLDFPILYGSGRDGWVSENPEGPKDQGLAPLFDLVVKHVPAPTVHPGPFRMIGTILEANPFLGRIIT
;
A
#
# COMPACT_ATOMS: atom_id res chain seq x y z
N PRO A 1 18.12 -10.40 11.71
CA PRO A 1 18.38 -10.56 13.16
C PRO A 1 18.02 -9.31 13.97
N ASP A 2 18.19 -8.12 13.39
CA ASP A 2 17.89 -6.83 14.05
C ASP A 2 16.46 -6.31 13.78
N ALA A 3 15.49 -7.20 13.56
CA ALA A 3 14.12 -6.78 13.25
C ALA A 3 13.40 -6.30 14.53
N ARG A 4 12.89 -5.06 14.53
CA ARG A 4 12.19 -4.41 15.65
C ARG A 4 10.72 -4.17 15.34
N HIS A 5 10.03 -5.17 14.78
CA HIS A 5 8.70 -4.94 14.18
C HIS A 5 7.66 -4.44 15.19
N VAL A 6 7.72 -4.87 16.45
CA VAL A 6 6.78 -4.40 17.50
C VAL A 6 6.96 -2.91 17.79
N GLU A 7 8.21 -2.46 17.94
CA GLU A 7 8.53 -1.05 18.18
C GLU A 7 8.08 -0.18 17.01
N VAL A 8 8.37 -0.61 15.78
CA VAL A 8 7.99 0.12 14.56
C VAL A 8 6.48 0.23 14.41
N VAL A 9 5.73 -0.82 14.75
CA VAL A 9 4.25 -0.76 14.72
C VAL A 9 3.72 0.30 15.69
N ASN A 10 4.28 0.36 16.91
CA ASN A 10 3.92 1.41 17.87
C ASN A 10 4.33 2.81 17.39
N GLU A 11 5.52 2.97 16.82
CA GLU A 11 5.98 4.26 16.27
C GLU A 11 5.06 4.76 15.14
N VAL A 12 4.57 3.87 14.27
CA VAL A 12 3.61 4.22 13.19
C VAL A 12 2.25 4.60 13.79
N PHE A 13 1.78 3.87 14.80
CA PHE A 13 0.55 4.20 15.51
C PHE A 13 0.62 5.57 16.17
N ASP A 14 1.70 5.84 16.94
CA ASP A 14 1.93 7.11 17.61
C ASP A 14 2.02 8.28 16.61
N LEU A 15 2.65 8.05 15.45
CA LEU A 15 2.69 9.03 14.36
C LEU A 15 1.29 9.38 13.86
N PHE A 16 0.43 8.39 13.63
CA PHE A 16 -0.92 8.62 13.13
C PHE A 16 -1.79 9.30 14.20
N ALA A 17 -1.66 8.88 15.45
CA ALA A 17 -2.34 9.54 16.58
C ALA A 17 -1.91 11.01 16.72
N ALA A 18 -0.61 11.32 16.53
CA ALA A 18 -0.11 12.69 16.56
C ALA A 18 -0.59 13.56 15.37
N LEU A 19 -1.04 12.93 14.28
CA LEU A 19 -1.65 13.58 13.12
C LEU A 19 -3.18 13.62 13.19
N ASP A 20 -3.75 13.41 14.39
CA ASP A 20 -5.20 13.39 14.66
C ASP A 20 -5.95 12.37 13.79
N ALA A 21 -5.36 11.20 13.54
CA ALA A 21 -6.01 10.12 12.82
C ALA A 21 -7.31 9.65 13.51
N THR A 22 -8.31 9.29 12.71
CA THR A 22 -9.56 8.72 13.23
C THR A 22 -9.35 7.29 13.74
N ASP A 23 -10.28 6.78 14.57
CA ASP A 23 -10.24 5.39 15.04
C ASP A 23 -10.16 4.38 13.87
N GLU A 24 -10.90 4.65 12.78
CA GLU A 24 -10.86 3.83 11.56
C GLU A 24 -9.50 3.86 10.86
N GLN A 25 -8.79 4.99 10.92
CA GLN A 25 -7.44 5.13 10.35
C GLN A 25 -6.36 4.48 11.23
N LEU A 26 -6.60 4.38 12.54
CA LEU A 26 -5.71 3.70 13.49
C LEU A 26 -5.85 2.17 13.43
N ASP A 27 -6.97 1.65 12.92
CA ASP A 27 -7.18 0.22 12.62
C ASP A 27 -6.65 -0.16 11.22
N PHE A 28 -5.40 0.22 10.93
CA PHE A 28 -4.76 -0.11 9.66
C PHE A 28 -4.30 -1.58 9.64
N PRO A 29 -4.49 -2.30 8.51
CA PRO A 29 -4.02 -3.67 8.42
C PRO A 29 -2.49 -3.72 8.30
N ILE A 30 -1.88 -4.71 8.95
CA ILE A 30 -0.43 -4.88 9.00
C ILE A 30 -0.04 -6.20 8.35
N LEU A 31 0.97 -6.14 7.48
CA LEU A 31 1.62 -7.31 6.93
C LEU A 31 3.12 -7.25 7.21
N TYR A 32 3.71 -8.42 7.47
CA TYR A 32 5.13 -8.60 7.71
C TYR A 32 5.74 -9.37 6.54
N GLY A 33 6.96 -9.03 6.12
CA GLY A 33 7.57 -9.72 4.99
C GLY A 33 9.04 -9.45 4.80
N SER A 34 9.63 -10.15 3.82
CA SER A 34 11.01 -9.98 3.38
C SER A 34 11.02 -9.71 1.88
N GLY A 35 11.40 -8.50 1.47
CA GLY A 35 11.54 -8.17 0.06
C GLY A 35 12.66 -8.96 -0.64
N ARG A 36 13.70 -9.36 0.11
CA ARG A 36 14.79 -10.21 -0.40
C ARG A 36 14.33 -11.64 -0.63
N ASP A 37 13.61 -12.20 0.34
CA ASP A 37 13.22 -13.62 0.31
C ASP A 37 11.83 -13.80 -0.34
N GLY A 38 11.15 -12.71 -0.71
CA GLY A 38 9.96 -12.70 -1.56
C GLY A 38 8.67 -13.17 -0.89
N TRP A 39 8.53 -13.00 0.43
CA TRP A 39 7.35 -13.47 1.18
C TRP A 39 6.71 -12.37 2.03
N VAL A 40 5.40 -12.48 2.25
CA VAL A 40 4.57 -11.64 3.12
C VAL A 40 3.58 -12.51 3.90
N SER A 41 3.27 -12.14 5.15
CA SER A 41 2.36 -12.85 6.05
C SER A 41 1.70 -11.88 7.03
N GLU A 42 0.52 -12.24 7.55
CA GLU A 42 -0.20 -11.46 8.58
C GLU A 42 0.48 -11.54 9.96
N ASN A 43 1.33 -12.55 10.17
CA ASN A 43 2.07 -12.76 11.40
C ASN A 43 3.57 -12.92 11.10
N PRO A 44 4.49 -12.29 11.86
CA PRO A 44 5.93 -12.47 11.70
C PRO A 44 6.41 -13.94 11.72
N GLU A 45 5.72 -14.78 12.49
CA GLU A 45 5.97 -16.22 12.63
C GLU A 45 5.06 -17.07 11.73
N GLY A 46 4.22 -16.43 10.92
CA GLY A 46 3.27 -17.09 10.04
C GLY A 46 3.91 -17.81 8.85
N PRO A 47 3.09 -18.48 8.03
CA PRO A 47 3.55 -19.17 6.83
C PRO A 47 4.24 -18.22 5.85
N LYS A 48 5.35 -18.66 5.27
CA LYS A 48 6.21 -17.90 4.33
C LYS A 48 6.22 -18.50 2.92
N ASP A 49 5.36 -19.49 2.70
CA ASP A 49 5.21 -20.27 1.48
C ASP A 49 4.20 -19.65 0.49
N GLN A 50 3.43 -18.65 0.93
CA GLN A 50 2.44 -17.96 0.11
C GLN A 50 3.01 -16.82 -0.74
N GLY A 51 4.32 -16.58 -0.67
CA GLY A 51 4.98 -15.50 -1.40
C GLY A 51 4.33 -14.14 -1.11
N LEU A 52 3.90 -13.43 -2.15
CA LEU A 52 3.25 -12.12 -2.04
C LEU A 52 1.72 -12.17 -2.06
N ALA A 53 1.10 -13.35 -2.11
CA ALA A 53 -0.37 -13.45 -2.22
C ALA A 53 -1.13 -12.68 -1.13
N PRO A 54 -0.73 -12.74 0.17
CA PRO A 54 -1.44 -12.01 1.22
C PRO A 54 -1.45 -10.48 1.02
N LEU A 55 -0.41 -9.93 0.38
CA LEU A 55 -0.35 -8.51 0.06
C LEU A 55 -1.42 -8.12 -0.96
N PHE A 56 -1.54 -8.88 -2.04
CA PHE A 56 -2.53 -8.60 -3.08
C PHE A 56 -3.95 -8.79 -2.57
N ASP A 57 -4.20 -9.84 -1.78
CA ASP A 57 -5.50 -10.11 -1.18
C ASP A 57 -5.93 -8.97 -0.24
N LEU A 58 -4.99 -8.46 0.58
CA LEU A 58 -5.26 -7.34 1.45
C LEU A 58 -5.58 -6.06 0.67
N VAL A 59 -4.82 -5.76 -0.39
CA VAL A 59 -5.07 -4.60 -1.25
C VAL A 59 -6.46 -4.67 -1.86
N VAL A 60 -6.86 -5.82 -2.41
CA VAL A 60 -8.20 -6.00 -3.00
C VAL A 60 -9.30 -5.85 -1.94
N LYS A 61 -9.07 -6.33 -0.71
CA LYS A 61 -10.03 -6.23 0.39
C LYS A 61 -10.19 -4.82 0.94
N HIS A 62 -9.11 -4.06 1.07
CA HIS A 62 -9.09 -2.81 1.81
C HIS A 62 -9.13 -1.56 0.91
N VAL A 63 -8.64 -1.63 -0.33
CA VAL A 63 -8.65 -0.49 -1.26
C VAL A 63 -9.97 -0.46 -2.02
N PRO A 64 -10.83 0.57 -1.83
CA PRO A 64 -12.08 0.66 -2.56
C PRO A 64 -11.83 0.90 -4.06
N ALA A 65 -12.74 0.40 -4.89
CA ALA A 65 -12.72 0.72 -6.31
C ALA A 65 -12.81 2.24 -6.54
N PRO A 66 -12.12 2.79 -7.55
CA PRO A 66 -12.18 4.21 -7.83
C PRO A 66 -13.61 4.64 -8.18
N THR A 67 -14.02 5.78 -7.65
CA THR A 67 -15.34 6.35 -7.97
C THR A 67 -15.31 6.95 -9.36
N VAL A 68 -16.15 6.44 -10.26
CA VAL A 68 -16.32 6.95 -11.63
C VAL A 68 -17.73 7.48 -11.83
N HIS A 69 -17.86 8.62 -12.49
CA HIS A 69 -19.15 9.23 -12.79
C HIS A 69 -19.42 9.21 -14.31
N PRO A 70 -20.68 9.00 -14.74
CA PRO A 70 -21.02 9.05 -16.16
C PRO A 70 -20.73 10.43 -16.76
N GLY A 71 -20.50 10.46 -18.07
CA GLY A 71 -20.23 11.71 -18.81
C GLY A 71 -19.11 11.55 -19.84
N PRO A 72 -18.64 12.67 -20.41
CA PRO A 72 -17.49 12.67 -21.31
C PRO A 72 -16.20 12.26 -20.59
N PHE A 73 -15.20 11.86 -21.36
CA PHE A 73 -13.88 11.50 -20.85
C PHE A 73 -13.29 12.60 -19.97
N ARG A 74 -12.80 12.20 -18.79
CA ARG A 74 -12.11 13.06 -17.82
C ARG A 74 -10.88 12.32 -17.32
N MET A 75 -9.73 12.97 -17.39
CA MET A 75 -8.45 12.47 -16.88
C MET A 75 -7.64 13.66 -16.37
N ILE A 76 -7.02 13.51 -15.20
CA ILE A 76 -6.09 14.48 -14.66
C ILE A 76 -4.69 13.98 -15.00
N GLY A 77 -3.98 14.71 -15.85
CA GLY A 77 -2.58 14.46 -16.13
C GLY A 77 -1.71 15.01 -15.01
N THR A 78 -1.02 14.13 -14.30
CA THR A 78 -0.17 14.50 -13.15
C THR A 78 1.31 14.49 -13.50
N ILE A 79 1.71 13.61 -14.42
CA ILE A 79 3.09 13.45 -14.86
C ILE A 79 3.16 13.75 -16.36
N LEU A 80 4.17 14.53 -16.75
CA LEU A 80 4.47 14.84 -18.15
C LEU A 80 5.84 14.25 -18.51
N GLU A 81 5.83 13.24 -19.37
CA GLU A 81 7.04 12.65 -19.95
C GLU A 81 7.12 12.98 -21.44
N ALA A 82 8.33 13.02 -22.00
CA ALA A 82 8.53 13.16 -23.43
C ALA A 82 9.39 12.00 -23.95
N ASN A 83 8.88 11.30 -24.95
CA ASN A 83 9.58 10.26 -25.67
C ASN A 83 9.91 10.73 -27.10
N PRO A 84 11.13 10.54 -27.62
CA PRO A 84 11.52 11.00 -28.96
C PRO A 84 10.68 10.43 -30.13
N PHE A 85 10.09 9.25 -29.98
CA PHE A 85 9.30 8.58 -31.03
C PHE A 85 7.80 8.65 -30.78
N LEU A 86 7.36 8.68 -29.51
CA LEU A 86 5.94 8.72 -29.14
C LEU A 86 5.42 10.13 -28.83
N GLY A 87 6.32 11.10 -28.64
CA GLY A 87 5.95 12.46 -28.26
C GLY A 87 5.69 12.60 -26.76
N ARG A 88 4.81 13.54 -26.39
CA ARG A 88 4.48 13.82 -24.98
C ARG A 88 3.49 12.78 -24.45
N ILE A 89 3.83 12.20 -23.32
CA ILE A 89 3.04 11.24 -22.57
C ILE A 89 2.51 11.94 -21.32
N ILE A 90 1.21 11.78 -21.07
CA ILE A 90 0.53 12.31 -19.90
C ILE A 90 0.02 11.10 -19.11
N THR A 91 0.43 10.98 -17.85
CA THR A 91 -0.03 9.93 -16.91
C THR A 91 -0.63 10.50 -15.64
#